data_AF-A0A7C6EQ78-F1
#
_entry.id   AF-A0A7C6EQ78-F1
#
_cell.length_a   1.000
_cell.length_b   1.000
_cell.length_c   1.000
_cell.angle_alpha   90.00
_cell.angle_beta   90.00
_cell.angle_gamma   90.00
#
_symmetry.space_group_name_H-M   'P 1'
#
loop_
_entity.id
_entity.type
_entity.pdbx_description
1 polymer ?
#
loop_
_entity_poly.entity_id
_entity_poly.type
_entity_poly.pdbx_seq_one_letter_code
_entity_poly.pdbx_strand_id
1 'polypeptide(L)'
;MMKNFNHSYSRIKKIIKLEENWLNDSKTIKRAIWRIKAEVGTAAVVVSAPHRTTNLLLQAYHNSLSQARSFDGVLAALKKEQSQVAAALLTAPHLAQLQESWQPIFDDLQQTLQRIFLTATTFPWLKAKILTTGEKLAAHLLAAALQEAGEKAKVFEADEPVLSDGDEAEKELAQLISQPEKFSGRLEKIAEEIDAGDFIPVFAGFFTHSTEGKNTLLGQETSDLKAETLAKALKAQSLKVIKEAKFFSYAAPTNLNF
;
A
#
# COMPACT_ATOMS: atom_id res chain seq x y z
N MET A 1 9.80 -32.05 -11.53
CA MET A 1 9.03 -32.78 -10.50
C MET A 1 8.36 -31.74 -9.62
N MET A 2 7.08 -31.44 -9.89
CA MET A 2 6.31 -30.45 -9.13
C MET A 2 6.09 -31.01 -7.72
N LYS A 3 6.63 -30.34 -6.70
CA LYS A 3 6.26 -30.63 -5.31
C LYS A 3 4.81 -30.18 -5.15
N ASN A 4 3.91 -31.14 -4.94
CA ASN A 4 2.56 -30.86 -4.45
C ASN A 4 2.70 -30.31 -3.02
N PHE A 5 2.68 -28.99 -2.88
CA PHE A 5 2.73 -28.34 -1.58
C PHE A 5 1.34 -28.37 -0.96
N ASN A 6 1.20 -29.30 -0.02
CA ASN A 6 0.02 -29.46 0.82
C ASN A 6 0.04 -28.39 1.95
N HIS A 7 0.02 -27.10 1.60
CA HIS A 7 -0.16 -26.04 2.59
C HIS A 7 -1.62 -26.03 3.03
N SER A 8 -1.85 -26.54 4.25
CA SER A 8 -3.06 -26.28 5.02
C SER A 8 -3.27 -24.77 5.12
N TYR A 9 -4.51 -24.32 4.98
CA TYR A 9 -4.96 -22.92 4.89
C TYR A 9 -4.11 -21.94 5.71
N SER A 10 -3.68 -20.83 5.09
CA SER A 10 -3.10 -19.70 5.83
C SER A 10 -4.07 -19.26 6.92
N ARG A 11 -3.56 -18.75 8.04
CA ARG A 11 -4.40 -18.17 9.10
C ARG A 11 -5.22 -16.98 8.59
N ILE A 12 -4.80 -16.38 7.48
CA ILE A 12 -5.49 -15.27 6.83
C ILE A 12 -6.72 -15.78 6.07
N LYS A 13 -7.89 -15.51 6.65
CA LYS A 13 -9.20 -15.81 6.05
C LYS A 13 -9.76 -14.63 5.25
N LYS A 14 -9.24 -13.42 5.45
CA LYS A 14 -9.80 -12.20 4.86
C LYS A 14 -8.70 -11.26 4.36
N ILE A 15 -8.88 -10.74 3.15
CA ILE A 15 -8.14 -9.57 2.68
C ILE A 15 -9.03 -8.34 2.83
N ILE A 16 -8.53 -7.30 3.48
CA ILE A 16 -9.20 -6.01 3.62
C ILE A 16 -8.46 -5.00 2.74
N LYS A 17 -9.08 -4.53 1.66
CA LYS A 17 -8.51 -3.46 0.84
C LYS A 17 -9.09 -2.11 1.27
N LEU A 18 -8.21 -1.18 1.61
CA LEU A 18 -8.54 0.22 1.91
C LEU A 18 -8.24 1.10 0.71
N GLU A 19 -9.28 1.71 0.15
CA GLU A 19 -9.13 2.65 -0.96
C GLU A 19 -8.60 4.02 -0.51
N GLU A 20 -8.29 4.85 -1.51
CA GLU A 20 -7.66 6.17 -1.39
C GLU A 20 -8.30 7.10 -0.35
N ASN A 21 -9.59 6.92 -0.04
CA ASN A 21 -10.32 7.75 0.92
C ASN A 21 -10.15 7.38 2.40
N TRP A 22 -9.50 6.24 2.71
CA TRP A 22 -9.43 5.74 4.08
C TRP A 22 -8.22 6.23 4.87
N LEU A 23 -7.17 6.66 4.18
CA LEU A 23 -5.89 7.05 4.79
C LEU A 23 -5.59 8.54 4.63
N ASN A 24 -6.63 9.35 4.42
CA ASN A 24 -6.52 10.81 4.21
C ASN A 24 -6.26 11.58 5.51
N ASP A 25 -6.89 11.18 6.62
CA ASP A 25 -6.82 11.91 7.88
C ASP A 25 -6.93 10.98 9.09
N SER A 26 -6.71 11.54 10.28
CA SER A 26 -6.74 10.78 11.52
C SER A 26 -8.10 10.16 11.83
N LYS A 27 -9.22 10.75 11.37
CA LYS A 27 -10.57 10.21 11.60
C LYS A 27 -10.81 8.98 10.73
N THR A 28 -10.46 9.03 9.44
CA THR A 28 -10.63 7.89 8.54
C THR A 28 -9.69 6.74 8.92
N ILE A 29 -8.46 7.05 9.34
CA ILE A 29 -7.49 6.05 9.80
C ILE A 29 -7.97 5.38 11.09
N LYS A 30 -8.49 6.12 12.07
CA LYS A 30 -9.09 5.52 13.29
C LYS A 30 -10.25 4.58 12.97
N ARG A 31 -11.07 4.89 11.96
CA ARG A 31 -12.14 3.97 11.49
C ARG A 31 -11.58 2.73 10.79
N ALA A 32 -10.50 2.87 10.03
CA ALA A 32 -9.81 1.74 9.42
C ALA A 32 -9.28 0.79 10.51
N ILE A 33 -8.59 1.34 11.52
CA ILE A 33 -8.09 0.59 12.69
C ILE A 33 -9.23 -0.15 13.38
N TRP A 34 -10.35 0.51 13.67
CA TRP A 34 -11.50 -0.13 14.31
C TRP A 34 -12.03 -1.33 13.50
N ARG A 35 -12.10 -1.22 12.17
CA ARG A 35 -12.52 -2.33 11.29
C ARG A 35 -11.50 -3.46 11.26
N ILE A 36 -10.22 -3.14 11.23
CA ILE A 36 -9.12 -4.13 11.22
C ILE A 36 -9.07 -4.88 12.55
N LYS A 37 -9.26 -4.17 13.68
CA LYS A 37 -9.27 -4.75 15.03
C LYS A 37 -10.35 -5.83 15.21
N ALA A 38 -11.45 -5.76 14.47
CA ALA A 38 -12.49 -6.78 14.50
C ALA A 38 -12.09 -8.11 13.82
N GLU A 39 -10.95 -8.14 13.12
CA GLU A 39 -10.51 -9.25 12.26
C GLU A 39 -9.06 -9.68 12.57
N VAL A 40 -8.51 -9.25 13.72
CA VAL A 40 -7.12 -9.54 14.14
C VAL A 40 -6.86 -11.04 14.13
N GLY A 41 -5.65 -11.41 13.70
CA GLY A 41 -5.23 -12.81 13.56
C GLY A 41 -5.74 -13.48 12.28
N THR A 42 -6.79 -12.97 11.64
CA THR A 42 -7.42 -13.60 10.46
C THR A 42 -7.45 -12.71 9.21
N ALA A 43 -7.06 -11.44 9.31
CA ALA A 43 -7.03 -10.52 8.18
C ALA A 43 -5.62 -10.03 7.82
N ALA A 44 -5.41 -9.85 6.52
CA ALA A 44 -4.35 -9.03 5.95
C ALA A 44 -4.95 -7.78 5.29
N VAL A 45 -4.19 -6.69 5.26
CA VAL A 45 -4.66 -5.39 4.80
C VAL A 45 -3.87 -4.96 3.56
N VAL A 46 -4.55 -4.46 2.54
CA VAL A 46 -3.93 -3.84 1.35
C VAL A 46 -4.36 -2.38 1.32
N VAL A 47 -3.42 -1.46 1.08
CA VAL A 47 -3.71 -0.02 1.10
C VAL A 47 -3.37 0.66 -0.22
N SER A 48 -4.27 1.52 -0.68
CA SER A 48 -4.01 2.50 -1.73
C SER A 48 -3.44 3.80 -1.12
N ALA A 49 -2.70 4.57 -1.92
CA ALA A 49 -2.26 5.90 -1.52
C ALA A 49 -3.45 6.87 -1.44
N PRO A 50 -3.44 7.84 -0.52
CA PRO A 50 -4.40 8.94 -0.54
C PRO A 50 -4.36 9.71 -1.87
N HIS A 51 -5.52 10.09 -2.44
CA HIS A 51 -5.60 10.85 -3.70
C HIS A 51 -4.68 12.09 -3.70
N ARG A 52 -4.65 12.82 -2.58
CA ARG A 52 -3.81 14.02 -2.43
C ARG A 52 -2.31 13.69 -2.48
N THR A 53 -1.91 12.58 -1.87
CA THR A 53 -0.53 12.06 -1.93
C THR A 53 -0.15 11.72 -3.36
N THR A 54 -1.00 10.97 -4.07
CA THR A 54 -0.79 10.61 -5.49
C THR A 54 -0.66 11.87 -6.36
N ASN A 55 -1.49 12.89 -6.13
CA ASN A 55 -1.43 14.15 -6.86
C ASN A 55 -0.13 14.93 -6.63
N LEU A 56 0.36 14.99 -5.38
CA LEU A 56 1.65 15.62 -5.07
C LEU A 56 2.82 14.87 -5.73
N LEU A 57 2.79 13.54 -5.75
CA LEU A 57 3.80 12.72 -6.41
C LEU A 57 3.81 12.93 -7.93
N LEU A 58 2.62 13.00 -8.56
CA LEU A 58 2.49 13.35 -9.98
C LEU A 58 3.00 14.76 -10.26
N GLN A 59 2.69 15.72 -9.40
CA GLN A 59 3.17 17.09 -9.55
C GLN A 59 4.70 17.17 -9.46
N ALA A 60 5.31 16.50 -8.46
CA ALA A 60 6.76 16.43 -8.32
C ALA A 60 7.40 15.79 -9.55
N TYR A 61 6.83 14.70 -10.06
CA TYR A 61 7.25 14.04 -11.29
C TYR A 61 7.23 14.99 -12.50
N HIS A 62 6.14 15.72 -12.71
CA HIS A 62 6.01 16.66 -13.82
C HIS A 62 6.95 17.87 -13.69
N ASN A 63 7.16 18.38 -12.47
CA ASN A 63 8.14 19.43 -12.22
C ASN A 63 9.56 18.95 -12.56
N SER A 64 9.93 17.75 -12.10
CA SER A 64 11.22 17.13 -12.45
C SER A 64 11.39 16.97 -13.96
N LEU A 65 10.39 16.39 -14.65
CA LEU A 65 10.50 16.11 -16.08
C LEU A 65 10.57 17.38 -16.94
N SER A 66 9.81 18.42 -16.60
CA SER A 66 9.78 19.66 -17.37
C SER A 66 10.99 20.57 -17.12
N GLN A 67 11.73 20.35 -16.04
CA GLN A 67 12.81 21.21 -15.55
C GLN A 67 12.39 22.69 -15.29
N ALA A 68 11.11 23.03 -15.47
CA ALA A 68 10.62 24.40 -15.40
C ALA A 68 10.51 24.93 -13.96
N ARG A 69 10.42 24.01 -12.98
CA ARG A 69 10.29 24.32 -11.55
C ARG A 69 11.00 23.25 -10.73
N SER A 70 11.58 23.63 -9.59
CA SER A 70 12.08 22.65 -8.62
C SER A 70 10.93 21.81 -8.05
N PHE A 71 11.21 20.54 -7.77
CA PHE A 71 10.31 19.63 -7.08
C PHE A 71 10.41 19.75 -5.53
N ASP A 72 11.42 20.46 -4.99
CA ASP A 72 11.72 20.54 -3.55
C ASP A 72 10.52 21.04 -2.75
N GLY A 73 9.83 22.07 -3.25
CA GLY A 73 8.64 22.62 -2.59
C GLY A 73 7.49 21.62 -2.51
N VAL A 74 7.31 20.80 -3.55
CA VAL A 74 6.27 19.75 -3.60
C VAL A 74 6.63 18.61 -2.64
N LEU A 75 7.92 18.21 -2.61
CA LEU A 75 8.42 17.20 -1.69
C LEU A 75 8.29 17.63 -0.22
N ALA A 76 8.61 18.90 0.07
CA ALA A 76 8.42 19.47 1.40
C ALA A 76 6.94 19.52 1.80
N ALA A 77 6.04 19.86 0.88
CA ALA A 77 4.59 19.82 1.11
C ALA A 77 4.11 18.39 1.41
N LEU A 78 4.54 17.40 0.62
CA LEU A 78 4.25 15.98 0.86
C LEU A 78 4.71 15.54 2.25
N LYS A 79 5.99 15.79 2.62
CA LYS A 79 6.54 15.41 3.93
C LYS A 79 5.78 16.08 5.07
N LYS A 80 5.42 17.36 4.92
CA LYS A 80 4.64 18.11 5.90
C LYS A 80 3.24 17.53 6.08
N GLU A 81 2.52 17.26 5.00
CA GLU A 81 1.17 16.70 5.05
C GLU A 81 1.15 15.34 5.73
N GLN A 82 2.06 14.43 5.33
CA GLN A 82 2.17 13.10 5.95
C GLN A 82 2.51 13.19 7.44
N SER A 83 3.44 14.08 7.81
CA SER A 83 3.82 14.28 9.22
C SER A 83 2.67 14.86 10.06
N GLN A 84 1.84 15.73 9.49
CA GLN A 84 0.67 16.29 10.19
C GLN A 84 -0.39 15.22 10.48
N VAL A 85 -0.66 14.33 9.52
CA VAL A 85 -1.59 13.21 9.72
C VAL A 85 -1.04 12.25 10.79
N ALA A 86 0.25 11.92 10.72
CA ALA A 86 0.92 11.06 11.68
C ALA A 86 0.91 11.64 13.10
N ALA A 87 1.22 12.93 13.26
CA ALA A 87 1.22 13.61 14.57
C ALA A 87 -0.18 13.67 15.22
N ALA A 88 -1.25 13.61 14.43
CA ALA A 88 -2.63 13.54 14.93
C ALA A 88 -3.04 12.12 15.38
N LEU A 89 -2.20 11.12 15.14
CA LEU A 89 -2.46 9.71 15.41
C LEU A 89 -1.52 9.12 16.46
N LEU A 90 -0.25 9.54 16.46
CA LEU A 90 0.83 8.89 17.19
C LEU A 90 1.35 9.74 18.34
N THR A 91 1.82 9.07 19.38
CA THR A 91 2.64 9.69 20.42
C THR A 91 4.00 10.13 19.86
N ALA A 92 4.69 11.04 20.56
CA ALA A 92 5.99 11.55 20.10
C ALA A 92 7.04 10.44 19.82
N PRO A 93 7.16 9.37 20.64
CA PRO A 93 8.10 8.29 20.36
C PRO A 93 7.75 7.50 19.10
N HIS A 94 6.49 7.08 18.93
CA HIS A 94 6.07 6.34 17.72
C HIS A 94 6.09 7.21 16.46
N LEU A 95 5.81 8.51 16.60
CA LEU A 95 5.96 9.47 15.50
C LEU A 95 7.43 9.55 15.04
N ALA A 96 8.38 9.63 15.98
CA ALA A 96 9.81 9.67 15.64
C ALA A 96 10.25 8.38 14.93
N GLN A 97 9.80 7.22 15.42
CA GLN A 97 10.09 5.92 14.79
C GLN A 97 9.52 5.82 13.37
N LEU A 98 8.28 6.28 13.15
CA LEU A 98 7.68 6.33 11.81
C LEU A 98 8.45 7.29 10.89
N GLN A 99 8.87 8.45 11.39
CA GLN A 99 9.65 9.40 10.61
C GLN A 99 11.01 8.83 10.19
N GLU A 100 11.65 8.04 11.07
CA GLU A 100 12.87 7.31 10.75
C GLU A 100 12.62 6.24 9.68
N SER A 101 11.53 5.47 9.76
CA SER A 101 11.19 4.48 8.73
C SER A 101 10.84 5.10 7.38
N TRP A 102 10.29 6.32 7.38
CA TRP A 102 10.00 7.07 6.15
C TRP A 102 11.22 7.74 5.51
N GLN A 103 12.28 8.02 6.28
CA GLN A 103 13.46 8.70 5.76
C GLN A 103 14.06 8.01 4.51
N PRO A 104 14.33 6.69 4.48
CA PRO A 104 14.85 6.02 3.29
C PRO A 104 13.88 6.07 2.09
N ILE A 105 12.56 6.09 2.34
CA ILE A 105 11.54 6.20 1.28
C ILE A 105 11.60 7.59 0.64
N PHE A 106 11.72 8.65 1.46
CA PHE A 106 11.88 10.02 0.96
C PHE A 106 13.22 10.24 0.25
N ASP A 107 14.29 9.64 0.74
CA ASP A 107 15.62 9.73 0.12
C ASP A 107 15.64 9.07 -1.27
N ASP A 108 15.01 7.91 -1.43
CA ASP A 108 14.86 7.23 -2.71
C ASP A 108 13.97 8.04 -3.69
N LEU A 109 12.87 8.62 -3.19
CA LEU A 109 12.01 9.51 -3.98
C LEU A 109 12.80 10.74 -4.46
N GLN A 110 13.53 11.41 -3.57
CA GLN A 110 14.33 12.59 -3.89
C GLN A 110 15.40 12.27 -4.93
N GLN A 111 16.14 11.17 -4.75
CA GLN A 111 17.15 10.73 -5.71
C GLN A 111 16.54 10.42 -7.08
N THR A 112 15.39 9.77 -7.11
CA THR A 112 14.67 9.45 -8.36
C THR A 112 14.23 10.72 -9.09
N LEU A 113 13.61 11.66 -8.37
CA LEU A 113 13.18 12.95 -8.91
C LEU A 113 14.36 13.81 -9.39
N GLN A 114 15.47 13.80 -8.66
CA GLN A 114 16.69 14.51 -9.03
C GLN A 114 17.30 13.96 -10.32
N ARG A 115 17.33 12.63 -10.49
CA ARG A 115 17.82 11.99 -11.72
C ARG A 115 16.97 12.37 -12.93
N ILE A 116 15.64 12.37 -12.79
CA ILE A 116 14.74 12.83 -13.86
C ILE A 116 14.99 14.31 -14.16
N PHE A 117 15.09 15.16 -13.12
CA PHE A 117 15.36 16.59 -13.28
C PHE A 117 16.67 16.88 -13.99
N LEU A 118 17.76 16.16 -13.69
CA LEU A 118 19.06 16.40 -14.33
C LEU A 118 19.11 15.92 -15.79
N THR A 119 18.34 14.89 -16.13
CA THR A 119 18.40 14.23 -17.45
C THR A 119 17.28 14.62 -18.40
N ALA A 120 16.23 15.29 -17.90
CA ALA A 120 14.97 15.52 -18.61
C ALA A 120 14.37 14.24 -19.22
N THR A 121 14.74 13.07 -18.69
CA THR A 121 14.43 11.76 -19.27
C THR A 121 13.65 10.95 -18.25
N THR A 122 12.63 10.23 -18.73
CA THR A 122 11.77 9.38 -17.91
C THR A 122 11.45 8.09 -18.64
N PHE A 123 11.11 7.08 -17.84
CA PHE A 123 10.62 5.79 -18.29
C PHE A 123 9.37 5.45 -17.48
N PRO A 124 8.46 4.61 -18.00
CA PRO A 124 7.25 4.21 -17.27
C PRO A 124 7.54 3.68 -15.86
N TRP A 125 8.69 3.03 -15.66
CA TRP A 125 9.10 2.47 -14.37
C TRP A 125 9.54 3.52 -13.34
N LEU A 126 10.09 4.65 -13.80
CA LEU A 126 10.44 5.76 -12.91
C LEU A 126 9.18 6.44 -12.37
N LYS A 127 8.19 6.66 -13.24
CA LYS A 127 6.87 7.16 -12.83
C LYS A 127 6.21 6.21 -11.83
N ALA A 128 6.29 4.91 -12.11
CA ALA A 128 5.76 3.88 -11.22
C ALA A 128 6.39 3.91 -9.83
N LYS A 129 7.72 3.86 -9.77
CA LYS A 129 8.50 3.96 -8.54
C LYS A 129 8.12 5.19 -7.70
N ILE A 130 7.93 6.35 -8.36
CA ILE A 130 7.48 7.57 -7.70
C ILE A 130 6.07 7.39 -7.10
N LEU A 131 5.11 6.88 -7.87
CA LEU A 131 3.73 6.71 -7.38
C LEU A 131 3.60 5.66 -6.27
N THR A 132 4.40 4.59 -6.31
CA THR A 132 4.48 3.58 -5.24
C THR A 132 4.95 4.14 -3.91
N THR A 133 5.64 5.28 -3.91
CA THR A 133 5.99 5.97 -2.67
C THR A 133 4.75 6.29 -1.83
N GLY A 134 3.63 6.69 -2.46
CA GLY A 134 2.42 7.07 -1.74
C GLY A 134 1.83 5.94 -0.90
N GLU A 135 1.85 4.72 -1.41
CA GLU A 135 1.31 3.55 -0.71
C GLU A 135 2.27 3.02 0.33
N LYS A 136 3.59 3.09 0.08
CA LYS A 136 4.61 2.76 1.09
C LYS A 136 4.40 3.66 2.31
N LEU A 137 4.29 4.97 2.10
CA LEU A 137 4.02 5.91 3.18
C LEU A 137 2.71 5.58 3.91
N ALA A 138 1.64 5.28 3.17
CA ALA A 138 0.34 4.92 3.73
C ALA A 138 0.36 3.61 4.53
N ALA A 139 1.08 2.58 4.05
CA ALA A 139 1.20 1.29 4.71
C ALA A 139 1.97 1.41 6.03
N HIS A 140 3.08 2.17 6.03
CA HIS A 140 3.85 2.51 7.23
C HIS A 140 3.02 3.29 8.25
N LEU A 141 2.27 4.31 7.79
CA LEU A 141 1.38 5.08 8.67
C LEU A 141 0.34 4.19 9.34
N LEU A 142 -0.31 3.32 8.57
CA LEU A 142 -1.35 2.43 9.10
C LEU A 142 -0.76 1.43 10.08
N ALA A 143 0.41 0.84 9.78
CA ALA A 143 1.08 -0.08 10.68
C ALA A 143 1.48 0.60 12.00
N ALA A 144 2.08 1.79 11.94
CA ALA A 144 2.40 2.56 13.15
C ALA A 144 1.15 2.92 13.96
N ALA A 145 0.05 3.28 13.30
CA ALA A 145 -1.19 3.61 13.98
C ALA A 145 -1.90 2.38 14.59
N LEU A 146 -1.76 1.19 13.99
CA LEU A 146 -2.16 -0.08 14.60
C LEU A 146 -1.33 -0.40 15.84
N GLN A 147 -0.01 -0.18 15.79
CA GLN A 147 0.90 -0.35 16.92
C GLN A 147 0.59 0.60 18.08
N GLU A 148 0.34 1.87 17.80
CA GLU A 148 -0.17 2.84 18.78
C GLU A 148 -1.50 2.38 19.41
N ALA A 149 -2.35 1.69 18.63
CA ALA A 149 -3.61 1.11 19.11
C ALA A 149 -3.48 -0.26 19.81
N GLY A 150 -2.25 -0.69 20.11
CA GLY A 150 -1.91 -1.91 20.85
C GLY A 150 -1.80 -3.19 20.01
N GLU A 151 -1.83 -3.09 18.69
CA GLU A 151 -1.75 -4.26 17.79
C GLU A 151 -0.36 -4.41 17.18
N LYS A 152 0.14 -5.64 17.04
CA LYS A 152 1.35 -5.89 16.25
C LYS A 152 0.98 -5.78 14.76
N ALA A 153 1.72 -4.98 14.00
CA ALA A 153 1.54 -4.85 12.55
C ALA A 153 2.90 -4.85 11.85
N LYS A 154 2.96 -5.50 10.67
CA LYS A 154 4.17 -5.55 9.83
C LYS A 154 3.84 -5.11 8.41
N VAL A 155 4.66 -4.20 7.89
CA VAL A 155 4.54 -3.71 6.52
C VAL A 155 5.23 -4.66 5.55
N PHE A 156 4.53 -4.98 4.47
CA PHE A 156 5.03 -5.65 3.28
C PHE A 156 4.99 -4.64 2.13
N GLU A 157 6.10 -3.91 1.99
CA GLU A 157 6.38 -3.10 0.81
C GLU A 157 6.72 -4.05 -0.33
N ALA A 158 5.70 -4.66 -0.93
CA ALA A 158 5.96 -5.66 -1.94
C ALA A 158 6.65 -4.99 -3.15
N ASP A 159 7.94 -5.26 -3.31
CA ASP A 159 8.65 -5.20 -4.60
C ASP A 159 8.25 -6.38 -5.51
N GLU A 160 7.13 -7.08 -5.24
CA GLU A 160 6.80 -8.37 -5.86
C GLU A 160 5.31 -8.71 -5.81
N PRO A 161 4.76 -9.43 -6.81
CA PRO A 161 5.36 -10.07 -7.96
C PRO A 161 5.62 -9.09 -9.10
N VAL A 162 6.66 -9.44 -9.85
CA VAL A 162 7.20 -8.69 -10.96
C VAL A 162 6.80 -9.44 -12.23
N LEU A 163 5.88 -8.88 -13.02
CA LEU A 163 5.50 -9.45 -14.33
C LEU A 163 6.64 -9.28 -15.35
N SER A 164 6.85 -10.23 -16.26
CA SER A 164 7.90 -10.19 -17.30
C SER A 164 7.45 -9.44 -18.57
N ASP A 165 8.40 -8.94 -19.36
CA ASP A 165 8.17 -8.09 -20.54
C ASP A 165 7.32 -8.74 -21.66
N GLY A 166 6.61 -7.91 -22.44
CA GLY A 166 5.94 -8.26 -23.70
C GLY A 166 4.41 -8.35 -23.66
N ASP A 167 3.81 -8.72 -24.81
CA ASP A 167 2.37 -9.01 -24.98
C ASP A 167 1.84 -10.08 -23.99
N GLU A 168 2.75 -10.73 -23.27
CA GLU A 168 2.45 -11.71 -22.23
C GLU A 168 2.24 -11.08 -20.86
N ALA A 169 2.48 -9.80 -20.60
CA ALA A 169 2.23 -9.19 -19.29
C ALA A 169 0.76 -9.27 -18.88
N GLU A 170 -0.17 -8.97 -19.79
CA GLU A 170 -1.62 -9.15 -19.54
C GLU A 170 -1.98 -10.62 -19.35
N LYS A 171 -1.28 -11.51 -20.06
CA LYS A 171 -1.45 -12.97 -19.96
C LYS A 171 -0.84 -13.54 -18.67
N GLU A 172 0.26 -13.00 -18.18
CA GLU A 172 0.89 -13.34 -16.91
C GLU A 172 0.08 -12.77 -15.75
N LEU A 173 -0.56 -11.61 -15.95
CA LEU A 173 -1.50 -11.05 -15.02
C LEU A 173 -2.77 -11.91 -14.93
N ALA A 174 -3.34 -12.29 -16.07
CA ALA A 174 -4.40 -13.28 -16.14
C ALA A 174 -3.97 -14.63 -15.54
N GLN A 175 -2.71 -15.02 -15.70
CA GLN A 175 -2.13 -16.20 -15.03
C GLN A 175 -1.90 -15.99 -13.53
N LEU A 176 -1.53 -14.81 -13.03
CA LEU A 176 -1.46 -14.52 -11.59
C LEU A 176 -2.84 -14.63 -10.94
N ILE A 177 -3.86 -14.13 -11.65
CA ILE A 177 -5.25 -14.22 -11.24
C ILE A 177 -5.74 -15.68 -11.30
N SER A 178 -5.35 -16.47 -12.31
CA SER A 178 -5.88 -17.83 -12.52
C SER A 178 -5.01 -18.96 -11.95
N GLN A 179 -3.73 -18.71 -11.71
CA GLN A 179 -2.66 -19.66 -11.33
C GLN A 179 -1.63 -18.98 -10.41
N PRO A 180 -2.05 -18.45 -9.24
CA PRO A 180 -1.16 -17.77 -8.28
C PRO A 180 0.05 -18.62 -7.84
N GLU A 181 -0.05 -19.95 -7.95
CA GLU A 181 1.01 -20.92 -7.68
C GLU A 181 2.26 -20.78 -8.57
N LYS A 182 2.19 -20.07 -9.70
CA LYS A 182 3.34 -19.84 -10.60
C LYS A 182 4.31 -18.76 -10.12
N PHE A 183 3.87 -17.87 -9.24
CA PHE A 183 4.70 -16.87 -8.56
C PHE A 183 5.00 -17.28 -7.10
N SER A 184 4.88 -18.59 -6.83
CA SER A 184 4.95 -19.27 -5.54
C SER A 184 6.14 -18.86 -4.67
N GLY A 185 7.37 -18.87 -5.17
CA GLY A 185 8.54 -18.95 -4.30
C GLY A 185 8.74 -17.82 -3.27
N ARG A 186 8.25 -16.59 -3.50
CA ARG A 186 8.34 -15.49 -2.51
C ARG A 186 6.99 -15.12 -1.90
N LEU A 187 5.88 -15.33 -2.61
CA LEU A 187 4.55 -15.29 -1.97
C LEU A 187 4.38 -16.39 -0.92
N GLU A 188 4.98 -17.57 -1.14
CA GLU A 188 5.07 -18.67 -0.18
C GLU A 188 5.87 -18.25 1.05
N LYS A 189 7.05 -17.65 0.87
CA LYS A 189 7.85 -17.15 2.01
C LYS A 189 7.09 -16.09 2.81
N ILE A 190 6.38 -15.19 2.13
CA ILE A 190 5.53 -14.19 2.78
C ILE A 190 4.38 -14.89 3.52
N ALA A 191 3.73 -15.89 2.92
CA ALA A 191 2.67 -16.66 3.57
C ALA A 191 3.19 -17.42 4.81
N GLU A 192 4.33 -18.11 4.70
CA GLU A 192 5.00 -18.80 5.80
C GLU A 192 5.36 -17.83 6.93
N GLU A 193 5.88 -16.65 6.58
CA GLU A 193 6.21 -15.62 7.56
C GLU A 193 4.95 -15.06 8.25
N ILE A 194 3.87 -14.84 7.49
CA ILE A 194 2.58 -14.40 8.03
C ILE A 194 2.01 -15.46 8.96
N ASP A 195 2.02 -16.73 8.58
CA ASP A 195 1.47 -17.82 9.36
C ASP A 195 2.27 -18.10 10.63
N ALA A 196 3.61 -17.96 10.58
CA ALA A 196 4.48 -18.07 11.74
C ALA A 196 4.43 -16.83 12.66
N GLY A 197 4.01 -15.69 12.13
CA GLY A 197 4.01 -14.40 12.81
C GLY A 197 2.72 -14.07 13.56
N ASP A 198 2.87 -13.43 14.71
CA ASP A 198 1.76 -12.81 15.46
C ASP A 198 1.69 -11.31 15.16
N PHE A 199 1.24 -10.96 13.95
CA PHE A 199 1.06 -9.57 13.52
C PHE A 199 -0.02 -9.44 12.44
N ILE A 200 -0.53 -8.23 12.24
CA ILE A 200 -1.39 -7.84 11.13
C ILE A 200 -0.51 -7.53 9.91
N PRO A 201 -0.61 -8.28 8.80
CA PRO A 201 0.13 -7.97 7.57
C PRO A 201 -0.49 -6.75 6.87
N VAL A 202 0.32 -5.74 6.54
CA VAL A 202 -0.11 -4.54 5.83
C VAL A 202 0.68 -4.39 4.54
N PHE A 203 0.02 -4.46 3.39
CA PHE A 203 0.62 -4.42 2.05
C PHE A 203 0.39 -3.07 1.37
N ALA A 204 1.46 -2.50 0.80
CA ALA A 204 1.34 -1.42 -0.19
C ALA A 204 0.68 -1.97 -1.47
N GLY A 205 -0.30 -1.26 -2.03
CA GLY A 205 -1.23 -1.76 -3.05
C GLY A 205 -0.71 -1.95 -4.48
N PHE A 206 0.34 -1.27 -4.93
CA PHE A 206 0.73 -1.27 -6.35
C PHE A 206 1.39 -2.60 -6.75
N PHE A 207 1.09 -3.02 -7.98
CA PHE A 207 1.88 -4.00 -8.71
C PHE A 207 2.79 -3.30 -9.68
N THR A 208 3.96 -3.92 -9.89
CA THR A 208 4.90 -3.47 -10.89
C THR A 208 5.31 -4.58 -11.85
N HIS A 209 5.44 -4.24 -13.13
CA HIS A 209 5.94 -5.11 -14.19
C HIS A 209 7.43 -4.84 -14.43
N SER A 210 8.29 -5.86 -14.49
CA SER A 210 9.72 -5.70 -14.81
C SER A 210 10.04 -5.99 -16.26
N THR A 211 10.76 -5.05 -16.84
CA THR A 211 11.65 -5.29 -17.96
C THR A 211 13.09 -5.19 -17.47
N GLU A 212 13.86 -6.28 -17.49
CA GLU A 212 15.29 -6.27 -17.11
C GLU A 212 15.60 -5.59 -15.74
N GLY A 213 14.76 -5.80 -14.72
CA GLY A 213 14.91 -5.21 -13.39
C GLY A 213 14.30 -3.82 -13.22
N LYS A 214 13.48 -3.35 -14.16
CA LYS A 214 12.82 -2.02 -14.14
C LYS A 214 11.30 -2.14 -14.02
N ASN A 215 10.76 -1.69 -12.90
CA ASN A 215 9.37 -1.90 -12.45
C ASN A 215 8.36 -0.81 -12.89
N THR A 216 7.40 -1.09 -13.79
CA THR A 216 6.35 -0.18 -14.33
C THR A 216 4.95 -0.43 -13.75
N LEU A 217 4.04 0.55 -13.68
CA LEU A 217 2.66 0.35 -13.16
C LEU A 217 1.76 -0.29 -14.21
N LEU A 218 0.92 -1.23 -13.76
CA LEU A 218 -0.17 -1.83 -14.55
C LEU A 218 -1.45 -0.98 -14.49
N GLY A 219 -1.44 0.24 -15.03
CA GLY A 219 -2.65 1.07 -15.11
C GLY A 219 -3.25 1.52 -13.76
N GLN A 220 -4.51 1.97 -13.76
CA GLN A 220 -5.15 2.65 -12.60
C GLN A 220 -5.71 1.69 -11.52
N GLU A 221 -5.92 0.39 -11.78
CA GLU A 221 -6.62 -0.52 -10.85
C GLU A 221 -5.74 -1.61 -10.20
N THR A 222 -4.43 -1.37 -10.15
CA THR A 222 -3.43 -2.32 -9.65
C THR A 222 -3.60 -2.75 -8.19
N SER A 223 -4.19 -1.92 -7.34
CA SER A 223 -4.35 -2.24 -5.91
C SER A 223 -5.50 -3.19 -5.63
N ASP A 224 -6.56 -3.18 -6.46
CA ASP A 224 -7.62 -4.21 -6.42
C ASP A 224 -7.04 -5.54 -6.84
N LEU A 225 -6.32 -5.52 -7.94
CA LEU A 225 -5.63 -6.67 -8.48
C LEU A 225 -4.67 -7.29 -7.46
N LYS A 226 -3.92 -6.47 -6.71
CA LYS A 226 -3.06 -6.97 -5.63
C LYS A 226 -3.81 -7.60 -4.49
N ALA A 227 -4.93 -7.03 -4.11
CA ALA A 227 -5.79 -7.62 -3.10
C ALA A 227 -6.38 -8.97 -3.57
N GLU A 228 -6.73 -9.09 -4.85
CA GLU A 228 -7.20 -10.36 -5.44
C GLU A 228 -6.11 -11.43 -5.51
N THR A 229 -4.91 -11.08 -5.99
CA THR A 229 -3.78 -12.01 -6.05
C THR A 229 -3.40 -12.48 -4.65
N LEU A 230 -3.32 -11.57 -3.67
CA LEU A 230 -3.05 -11.94 -2.27
C LEU A 230 -4.14 -12.83 -1.69
N ALA A 231 -5.42 -12.53 -1.97
CA ALA A 231 -6.52 -13.36 -1.51
C ALA A 231 -6.40 -14.80 -2.04
N LYS A 232 -6.02 -14.96 -3.30
CA LYS A 232 -5.82 -16.29 -3.91
C LYS A 232 -4.57 -16.97 -3.39
N ALA A 233 -3.44 -16.28 -3.31
CA ALA A 233 -2.17 -16.81 -2.83
C ALA A 233 -2.26 -17.29 -1.37
N LEU A 234 -2.93 -16.51 -0.52
CA LEU A 234 -3.15 -16.85 0.88
C LEU A 234 -4.35 -17.78 1.10
N LYS A 235 -5.05 -18.20 0.02
CA LYS A 235 -6.28 -19.00 0.09
C LYS A 235 -7.33 -18.38 1.03
N ALA A 236 -7.41 -17.05 1.05
CA ALA A 236 -8.37 -16.31 1.85
C ALA A 236 -9.80 -16.64 1.40
N GLN A 237 -10.72 -16.68 2.36
CA GLN A 237 -12.14 -16.99 2.13
C GLN A 237 -12.91 -15.79 1.57
N SER A 238 -12.40 -14.57 1.76
CA SER A 238 -13.05 -13.35 1.30
C SER A 238 -12.06 -12.21 1.03
N LEU A 239 -12.37 -11.41 0.01
CA LEU A 239 -11.78 -10.10 -0.24
C LEU A 239 -12.86 -9.05 0.04
N LYS A 240 -12.55 -8.08 0.90
CA LYS A 240 -13.43 -6.96 1.24
C LYS A 240 -12.79 -5.65 0.81
N VAL A 241 -13.26 -5.11 -0.30
CA VAL A 241 -12.88 -3.77 -0.79
C VAL A 241 -13.72 -2.72 -0.08
N ILE A 242 -13.06 -1.77 0.59
CA ILE A 242 -13.72 -0.71 1.33
C ILE A 242 -13.54 0.62 0.59
N LYS A 243 -14.56 1.00 -0.20
CA LYS A 243 -14.50 2.18 -1.09
C LYS A 243 -14.79 3.52 -0.41
N GLU A 244 -15.71 3.54 0.56
CA GLU A 244 -16.16 4.79 1.20
C GLU A 244 -16.17 4.69 2.72
N ALA A 245 -15.57 5.67 3.38
CA ALA A 245 -15.74 5.90 4.81
C ALA A 245 -17.10 6.55 5.09
N LYS A 246 -18.21 5.86 4.79
CA LYS A 246 -19.56 6.41 5.04
C LYS A 246 -19.67 6.91 6.48
N PHE A 247 -20.05 8.18 6.60
CA PHE A 247 -20.34 8.86 7.85
C PHE A 247 -21.70 8.35 8.33
N PHE A 248 -21.74 7.43 9.27
CA PHE A 248 -22.94 7.30 10.09
C PHE A 248 -22.81 8.35 11.19
N SER A 249 -23.35 9.55 10.96
CA SER A 249 -23.73 10.38 12.09
C SER A 249 -24.82 9.61 12.83
N TYR A 250 -24.50 9.07 14.00
CA TYR A 250 -25.54 8.84 15.00
C TYR A 250 -26.08 10.23 15.36
N ALA A 251 -27.08 10.70 14.61
CA ALA A 251 -28.00 11.66 15.16
C ALA A 251 -28.68 10.94 16.33
N ALA A 252 -28.44 11.41 17.55
CA ALA A 252 -29.26 11.02 18.69
C ALA A 252 -30.74 11.19 18.27
N PRO A 253 -31.64 10.26 18.62
CA PRO A 253 -33.05 10.41 18.30
C PRO A 253 -33.53 11.72 18.91
N THR A 254 -33.80 12.71 18.05
CA THR A 254 -34.44 13.96 18.45
C THR A 254 -35.86 13.59 18.86
N ASN A 255 -36.11 13.64 20.16
CA ASN A 255 -37.41 13.73 20.83
C ASN A 255 -38.63 13.36 19.97
N LEU A 256 -39.06 12.11 20.05
CA LEU A 256 -40.48 11.82 19.94
C LEU A 256 -41.10 12.26 21.27
N ASN A 257 -41.69 13.44 21.27
CA ASN A 257 -42.56 13.91 22.33
C ASN A 257 -43.69 12.89 22.54
N PHE A 258 -44.07 12.70 23.81
CA PHE A 258 -45.30 12.03 24.25
C PHE A 258 -46.54 12.59 23.55
#